data_AF-A0A658BRU8-F1
#
_entry.id   AF-A0A658BRU8-F1
#
_cell.length_a   1.000
_cell.length_b   1.000
_cell.length_c   1.000
_cell.angle_alpha   90.00
_cell.angle_beta   90.00
_cell.angle_gamma   90.00
#
_symmetry.space_group_name_H-M   'P 1'
#
loop_
_entity.id
_entity.type
_entity.pdbx_description
1 polymer ?
#
loop_
_entity_poly.entity_id
_entity_poly.type
_entity_poly.pdbx_seq_one_letter_code
_entity_poly.pdbx_strand_id
1 'polypeptide(L)'
;MSNYRSLILNGCTNIVQRILPHRCLLCGATGGDQTLCPACYASLPWHHDPHCPRCALPTADGLTCGHCLKAPPAFDRTIAALRYEFPLDVLIQALKYRHQFALAPLLGTALAESVRQSAPRPDVLIAMPLHPSRLRERGFNQALELAKVVAGRLDLPLLAHGAERIRATPPQVGLPWKERAESVRGAFACTINLSGK
;
A
#
# COMPACT_ATOMS: atom_id res chain seq x y z
N MET A 1 26.71 -3.76 -33.43
CA MET A 1 25.62 -4.76 -33.37
C MET A 1 24.99 -4.86 -31.97
N SER A 2 24.44 -3.78 -31.38
CA SER A 2 23.84 -3.89 -30.03
C SER A 2 22.76 -2.85 -29.71
N ASN A 3 21.97 -2.38 -30.69
CA ASN A 3 20.84 -1.47 -30.43
C ASN A 3 19.48 -1.95 -30.99
N TYR A 4 19.40 -3.16 -31.59
CA TYR A 4 18.16 -3.69 -32.14
C TYR A 4 17.39 -4.66 -31.22
N ARG A 5 18.01 -5.14 -30.14
CA ARG A 5 17.39 -6.14 -29.23
C ARG A 5 16.39 -5.54 -28.22
N SER A 6 16.50 -4.25 -27.89
CA SER A 6 15.61 -3.57 -26.93
C SER A 6 14.28 -3.09 -27.55
N LEU A 7 14.25 -2.84 -28.85
CA LEU A 7 13.03 -2.43 -29.57
C LEU A 7 12.05 -3.60 -29.80
N ILE A 8 12.56 -4.83 -29.94
CA ILE A 8 11.75 -6.01 -30.24
C ILE A 8 11.04 -6.53 -28.97
N LEU A 9 11.66 -6.40 -27.79
CA LEU A 9 11.04 -6.84 -26.52
C LEU A 9 9.94 -5.88 -26.01
N ASN A 10 10.02 -4.58 -26.34
CA ASN A 10 8.99 -3.58 -26.00
C ASN A 10 7.81 -3.55 -27.01
N GLY A 11 8.04 -4.01 -28.25
CA GLY A 11 6.98 -4.14 -29.26
C GLY A 11 6.03 -5.30 -28.98
N CYS A 12 6.55 -6.45 -28.57
CA CYS A 12 5.74 -7.65 -28.31
C CYS A 12 4.86 -7.52 -27.06
N THR A 13 5.30 -6.81 -26.02
CA THR A 13 4.51 -6.54 -24.82
C THR A 13 3.30 -5.64 -25.11
N ASN A 14 3.49 -4.60 -25.93
CA ASN A 14 2.42 -3.69 -26.35
C ASN A 14 1.39 -4.37 -27.28
N ILE A 15 1.82 -5.28 -28.16
CA ILE A 15 0.92 -5.97 -29.10
C ILE A 15 0.09 -7.04 -28.38
N VAL A 16 0.68 -7.80 -27.45
CA VAL A 16 -0.04 -8.82 -26.68
C VAL A 16 -1.06 -8.19 -25.71
N GLN A 17 -0.75 -7.02 -25.12
CA GLN A 17 -1.71 -6.25 -24.31
C GLN A 17 -2.89 -5.70 -25.12
N ARG A 18 -2.70 -5.39 -26.41
CA ARG A 18 -3.79 -4.94 -27.30
C ARG A 18 -4.72 -6.05 -27.78
N ILE A 19 -4.26 -7.30 -27.79
CA ILE A 19 -5.01 -8.44 -28.36
C ILE A 19 -5.83 -9.18 -27.29
N LEU A 20 -5.43 -9.11 -26.02
CA LEU A 20 -6.21 -9.66 -24.91
C LEU A 20 -7.08 -8.55 -24.30
N PRO A 21 -8.42 -8.66 -24.33
CA PRO A 21 -9.26 -7.65 -23.71
C PRO A 21 -8.97 -7.61 -22.21
N HIS A 22 -8.51 -6.45 -21.73
CA HIS A 22 -8.38 -6.20 -20.30
C HIS A 22 -9.76 -6.40 -19.65
N ARG A 23 -9.78 -7.23 -18.60
CA ARG A 23 -10.97 -7.50 -17.80
C ARG A 23 -10.82 -6.83 -16.45
N CYS A 24 -11.86 -6.16 -15.99
CA CYS A 24 -11.91 -5.63 -14.63
C CYS A 24 -11.64 -6.74 -13.62
N LEU A 25 -10.68 -6.54 -12.71
CA LEU A 25 -10.32 -7.56 -11.71
C LEU A 25 -11.45 -7.87 -10.70
N LEU A 26 -12.47 -7.03 -10.60
CA LEU A 26 -13.62 -7.24 -9.69
C LEU A 26 -14.81 -7.89 -10.39
N CYS A 27 -15.33 -7.28 -11.45
CA CYS A 27 -16.56 -7.75 -12.11
C CYS A 27 -16.34 -8.53 -13.41
N GLY A 28 -15.11 -8.60 -13.93
CA GLY A 28 -14.79 -9.30 -15.17
C GLY A 28 -15.27 -8.64 -16.46
N ALA A 29 -15.90 -7.46 -16.37
CA ALA A 29 -16.34 -6.67 -17.52
C ALA A 29 -15.15 -6.36 -18.44
N THR A 30 -15.38 -6.49 -19.74
CA THR A 30 -14.39 -6.19 -20.79
C THR A 30 -14.51 -4.74 -21.24
N GLY A 31 -13.38 -4.16 -21.61
CA GLY A 31 -13.32 -2.80 -22.16
C GLY A 31 -12.61 -1.82 -21.23
N GLY A 32 -11.61 -1.14 -21.78
CA GLY A 32 -10.76 -0.17 -21.11
C GLY A 32 -9.33 -0.68 -20.87
N ASP A 33 -8.41 0.23 -20.59
CA ASP A 33 -6.98 -0.05 -20.40
C ASP A 33 -6.58 -0.08 -18.91
N GLN A 34 -7.56 -0.14 -18.01
CA GLN A 34 -7.38 -0.01 -16.57
C GLN A 34 -7.63 -1.33 -15.82
N THR A 35 -6.98 -1.48 -14.67
CA THR A 35 -7.12 -2.65 -13.79
C THR A 35 -8.56 -2.86 -13.28
N LEU A 36 -9.29 -1.76 -13.04
CA LEU A 36 -10.71 -1.77 -12.68
C LEU A 36 -11.50 -0.94 -13.68
N CYS A 37 -12.73 -1.37 -13.99
CA CYS A 37 -13.65 -0.53 -14.75
C CYS A 37 -14.10 0.68 -13.91
N PRO A 38 -14.61 1.75 -14.54
CA PRO A 38 -15.00 2.98 -13.83
C PRO A 38 -16.02 2.74 -12.71
N ALA A 39 -17.01 1.86 -12.92
CA ALA A 39 -18.01 1.54 -11.92
C ALA A 39 -17.39 0.88 -10.67
N CYS A 40 -16.51 -0.11 -10.86
CA CYS A 40 -15.83 -0.79 -9.76
C CYS A 40 -14.81 0.11 -9.04
N TYR A 41 -14.19 1.06 -9.74
CA TYR A 41 -13.32 2.05 -9.13
C TYR A 41 -14.11 3.04 -8.29
N ALA A 42 -15.24 3.54 -8.81
CA ALA A 42 -16.13 4.45 -8.09
C ALA A 42 -16.76 3.79 -6.86
N SER A 43 -16.98 2.48 -6.87
CA SER A 43 -17.51 1.72 -5.74
C SER A 43 -16.46 1.34 -4.68
N LEU A 44 -15.20 1.76 -4.83
CA LEU A 44 -14.20 1.52 -3.78
C LEU A 44 -14.62 2.23 -2.48
N PRO A 45 -14.35 1.64 -1.31
CA PRO A 45 -14.80 2.19 -0.03
C PRO A 45 -13.90 3.37 0.39
N TRP A 46 -14.06 4.52 -0.26
CA TRP A 46 -13.25 5.70 -0.02
C TRP A 46 -13.37 6.22 1.41
N HIS A 47 -12.22 6.54 2.01
CA HIS A 47 -12.12 7.04 3.38
C HIS A 47 -12.29 8.56 3.40
N HIS A 48 -13.54 9.02 3.27
CA HIS A 48 -13.91 10.44 3.25
C HIS A 48 -14.76 10.87 4.45
N ASP A 49 -15.36 9.91 5.15
CA ASP A 49 -16.19 10.19 6.32
C ASP A 49 -15.34 10.82 7.45
N PRO A 50 -15.96 11.60 8.36
CA PRO A 50 -15.27 12.15 9.50
C PRO A 50 -14.56 11.05 10.32
N HIS A 51 -13.31 11.31 10.67
CA HIS A 51 -12.45 10.35 11.34
C HIS A 51 -11.46 11.03 12.27
N CYS A 52 -10.96 10.27 13.23
CA CYS A 52 -9.91 10.73 14.12
C CYS A 52 -8.64 11.09 13.32
N PRO A 53 -8.12 12.33 13.41
CA PRO A 53 -6.96 12.77 12.64
C PRO A 53 -5.67 12.01 13.02
N ARG A 54 -5.68 11.30 14.15
CA ARG A 54 -4.55 10.50 14.62
C ARG A 54 -4.61 9.07 14.11
N CYS A 55 -5.64 8.29 14.46
CA CYS A 55 -5.69 6.87 14.10
C CYS A 55 -6.48 6.56 12.83
N ALA A 56 -7.13 7.54 12.21
CA ALA A 56 -8.03 7.41 11.06
C ALA A 56 -9.26 6.52 11.28
N LEU A 57 -9.61 6.19 12.53
CA LEU A 57 -10.85 5.50 12.85
C LEU A 57 -12.05 6.47 12.79
N PRO A 58 -13.23 6.02 12.36
CA PRO A 58 -14.43 6.86 12.26
C PRO A 58 -14.77 7.58 13.57
N THR A 59 -15.19 8.83 13.45
CA THR A 59 -15.75 9.64 14.54
C THR A 59 -16.94 10.44 14.00
N ALA A 60 -17.81 10.95 14.88
CA ALA A 60 -19.01 11.66 14.43
C ALA A 60 -18.70 13.03 13.79
N ASP A 61 -17.62 13.67 14.24
CA ASP A 61 -17.29 15.07 13.98
C ASP A 61 -15.87 15.27 13.44
N GLY A 62 -15.11 14.19 13.25
CA GLY A 62 -13.71 14.27 12.81
C GLY A 62 -12.74 14.67 13.93
N LEU A 63 -13.19 14.69 15.20
CA LEU A 63 -12.30 14.98 16.32
C LEU A 63 -11.49 13.75 16.75
N THR A 64 -10.46 14.00 17.57
CA THR A 64 -9.63 12.95 18.17
C THR A 64 -10.49 12.01 19.01
N CYS A 65 -10.47 10.71 18.69
CA CYS A 65 -11.26 9.72 19.42
C CYS A 65 -10.75 9.50 20.86
N GLY A 66 -11.64 9.00 21.74
CA GLY A 66 -11.32 8.75 23.15
C GLY A 66 -10.12 7.81 23.39
N HIS A 67 -9.89 6.85 22.48
CA HIS A 67 -8.71 5.98 22.57
C HIS A 67 -7.41 6.77 22.38
N CYS A 68 -7.34 7.64 21.36
CA CYS A 68 -6.15 8.46 21.09
C CYS A 68 -5.93 9.56 22.13
N LEU A 69 -6.99 10.05 22.79
CA LEU A 69 -6.89 10.98 23.91
C LEU A 69 -6.31 10.30 25.16
N LYS A 70 -6.79 9.09 25.49
CA LYS A 70 -6.37 8.36 26.70
C LYS A 70 -4.99 7.70 26.55
N ALA A 71 -4.72 7.12 25.39
CA ALA A 71 -3.49 6.40 25.08
C ALA A 71 -2.98 6.79 23.68
N PRO A 72 -2.38 7.99 23.54
CA PRO A 72 -1.65 8.43 22.36
C PRO A 72 -0.80 7.32 21.69
N PRO A 73 -1.02 6.96 20.41
CA PRO A 73 -0.12 6.05 19.71
C PRO A 73 1.26 6.68 19.47
N ALA A 74 2.27 5.86 19.22
CA ALA A 74 3.65 6.27 18.93
C ALA A 74 3.85 6.89 17.51
N PHE A 75 2.78 7.38 16.91
CA PHE A 75 2.77 8.10 15.63
C PHE A 75 1.88 9.33 15.74
N ASP A 76 2.15 10.31 14.88
CA ASP A 76 1.41 11.58 14.85
C ASP A 76 0.06 11.43 14.16
N ARG A 77 0.03 10.71 13.03
CA ARG A 77 -1.19 10.48 12.26
C ARG A 77 -1.12 9.27 11.32
N THR A 78 -2.29 8.77 10.99
CA THR A 78 -2.52 7.75 9.96
C THR A 78 -3.28 8.39 8.81
N ILE A 79 -2.84 8.15 7.57
CA ILE A 79 -3.56 8.55 6.36
C ILE A 79 -4.05 7.28 5.68
N ALA A 80 -5.35 7.21 5.42
CA ALA A 80 -5.98 6.11 4.70
C ALA A 80 -6.70 6.66 3.46
N ALA A 81 -6.50 6.03 2.31
CA ALA A 81 -7.27 6.37 1.11
C ALA A 81 -8.62 5.64 1.06
N LEU A 82 -8.65 4.43 1.60
CA LEU A 82 -9.76 3.50 1.49
C LEU A 82 -9.96 2.77 2.83
N ARG A 83 -11.21 2.50 3.21
CA ARG A 83 -11.56 1.62 4.33
C ARG A 83 -11.27 0.17 3.96
N TYR A 84 -10.83 -0.62 4.93
CA TYR A 84 -10.58 -2.05 4.73
C TYR A 84 -11.90 -2.84 4.78
N GLU A 85 -12.68 -2.71 3.72
CA GLU A 85 -14.00 -3.30 3.50
C GLU A 85 -14.10 -3.81 2.06
N PHE A 86 -15.14 -4.56 1.73
CA PHE A 86 -15.37 -4.98 0.35
C PHE A 86 -15.57 -3.76 -0.58
N PRO A 87 -14.99 -3.75 -1.80
CA PRO A 87 -14.14 -4.79 -2.40
C PRO A 87 -12.63 -4.63 -2.16
N LEU A 88 -12.17 -3.68 -1.34
CA LEU A 88 -10.74 -3.44 -1.11
C LEU A 88 -10.04 -4.66 -0.48
N ASP A 89 -10.68 -5.32 0.48
CA ASP A 89 -10.14 -6.50 1.14
C ASP A 89 -9.73 -7.60 0.13
N VAL A 90 -10.57 -7.86 -0.88
CA VAL A 90 -10.31 -8.78 -1.99
C VAL A 90 -9.12 -8.32 -2.82
N LEU A 91 -9.03 -7.02 -3.13
CA LEU A 91 -7.92 -6.44 -3.90
C LEU A 91 -6.60 -6.54 -3.13
N ILE A 92 -6.60 -6.23 -1.83
CA ILE A 92 -5.41 -6.32 -0.98
C ILE A 92 -4.95 -7.77 -0.85
N GLN A 93 -5.86 -8.74 -0.73
CA GLN A 93 -5.53 -10.16 -0.76
C GLN A 93 -4.97 -10.58 -2.12
N ALA A 94 -5.57 -10.12 -3.22
CA ALA A 94 -5.10 -10.41 -4.57
C ALA A 94 -3.67 -9.88 -4.81
N LEU A 95 -3.38 -8.67 -4.33
CA LEU A 95 -2.03 -8.12 -4.36
C LEU A 95 -1.07 -8.95 -3.49
N LYS A 96 -1.43 -9.28 -2.25
CA LYS A 96 -0.54 -9.96 -1.28
C LYS A 96 -0.23 -11.42 -1.61
N TYR A 97 -1.19 -12.14 -2.17
CA TYR A 97 -1.15 -13.61 -2.26
C TYR A 97 -1.33 -14.15 -3.68
N ARG A 98 -1.90 -13.38 -4.61
CA ARG A 98 -2.15 -13.80 -6.01
C ARG A 98 -1.30 -13.03 -7.03
N HIS A 99 -0.29 -12.29 -6.55
CA HIS A 99 0.71 -11.59 -7.38
C HIS A 99 0.07 -10.64 -8.40
N GLN A 100 -1.09 -10.05 -8.06
CA GLN A 100 -1.80 -9.10 -8.92
C GLN A 100 -1.14 -7.71 -8.87
N PHE A 101 0.08 -7.60 -9.39
CA PHE A 101 0.90 -6.37 -9.35
C PHE A 101 0.28 -5.19 -10.08
N ALA A 102 -0.63 -5.44 -11.04
CA ALA A 102 -1.42 -4.40 -11.71
C ALA A 102 -2.28 -3.57 -10.73
N LEU A 103 -2.46 -4.04 -9.49
CA LEU A 103 -3.13 -3.28 -8.43
C LEU A 103 -2.23 -2.24 -7.76
N ALA A 104 -0.90 -2.37 -7.84
CA ALA A 104 0.01 -1.44 -7.16
C ALA A 104 -0.10 0.00 -7.70
N PRO A 105 -0.14 0.25 -9.04
CA PRO A 105 -0.39 1.58 -9.58
C PRO A 105 -1.72 2.18 -9.11
N LEU A 106 -2.79 1.37 -9.09
CA LEU A 106 -4.13 1.81 -8.68
C LEU A 106 -4.18 2.20 -7.20
N LEU A 107 -3.76 1.30 -6.31
CA LEU A 107 -3.81 1.50 -4.87
C LEU A 107 -2.78 2.53 -4.40
N GLY A 108 -1.59 2.51 -4.99
CA GLY A 108 -0.53 3.49 -4.71
C GLY A 108 -0.92 4.90 -5.15
N THR A 109 -1.61 5.04 -6.29
CA THR A 109 -2.15 6.35 -6.73
C THR A 109 -3.19 6.88 -5.75
N ALA A 110 -4.15 6.03 -5.34
CA ALA A 110 -5.15 6.43 -4.35
C ALA A 110 -4.51 6.92 -3.05
N LEU A 111 -3.51 6.17 -2.53
CA LEU A 111 -2.77 6.58 -1.33
C LEU A 111 -1.97 7.86 -1.53
N ALA A 112 -1.32 8.04 -2.68
CA ALA A 112 -0.56 9.24 -3.00
C ALA A 112 -1.45 10.49 -2.97
N GLU A 113 -2.65 10.43 -3.54
CA GLU A 113 -3.57 11.57 -3.53
C GLU A 113 -4.06 11.91 -2.12
N SER A 114 -4.35 10.92 -1.27
CA SER A 114 -4.68 11.18 0.14
C SER A 114 -3.52 11.82 0.91
N VAL A 115 -2.28 11.38 0.65
CA VAL A 115 -1.10 11.99 1.29
C VAL A 115 -0.84 13.39 0.73
N ARG A 116 -1.07 13.64 -0.56
CA ARG A 116 -0.94 14.97 -1.19
C ARG A 116 -1.85 16.01 -0.55
N GLN A 117 -3.06 15.59 -0.19
CA GLN A 117 -4.05 16.44 0.48
C GLN A 117 -3.77 16.63 1.97
N SER A 118 -2.84 15.86 2.55
CA SER A 118 -2.45 15.97 3.94
C SER A 118 -1.30 16.96 4.15
N ALA A 119 -1.32 17.67 5.29
CA ALA A 119 -0.25 18.58 5.70
C ALA A 119 0.14 18.36 7.17
N PRO A 120 1.44 18.51 7.54
CA PRO A 120 2.60 18.66 6.65
C PRO A 120 2.86 17.39 5.84
N ARG A 121 3.50 17.46 4.67
CA ARG A 121 3.90 16.26 3.92
C ARG A 121 5.15 15.63 4.55
N PRO A 122 5.35 14.30 4.44
CA PRO A 122 6.56 13.66 4.95
C PRO A 122 7.78 14.01 4.09
N ASP A 123 8.97 14.08 4.69
CA ASP A 123 10.23 14.33 3.98
C ASP A 123 10.77 13.09 3.26
N VAL A 124 10.50 11.90 3.81
CA VAL A 124 10.94 10.60 3.27
C VAL A 124 9.85 9.54 3.40
N LEU A 125 9.90 8.52 2.55
CA LEU A 125 9.02 7.36 2.63
C LEU A 125 9.84 6.10 2.95
N ILE A 126 9.39 5.32 3.93
CA ILE A 126 9.94 4.00 4.25
C ILE A 126 8.83 2.97 4.06
N ALA A 127 9.10 1.94 3.26
CA ALA A 127 8.19 0.82 3.11
C ALA A 127 8.33 -0.14 4.30
N MET A 128 7.20 -0.59 4.86
CA MET A 128 7.22 -1.57 5.95
C MET A 128 7.90 -2.88 5.49
N PRO A 129 9.00 -3.31 6.15
CA PRO A 129 9.77 -4.47 5.69
C PRO A 129 9.08 -5.79 6.01
N LEU A 130 9.38 -6.79 5.18
CA LEU A 130 9.11 -8.20 5.47
C LEU A 130 10.36 -8.86 6.06
N HIS A 131 10.17 -9.88 6.89
CA HIS A 131 11.29 -10.70 7.34
C HIS A 131 11.88 -11.44 6.13
N PRO A 132 13.21 -11.64 6.03
CA PRO A 132 13.84 -12.27 4.86
C PRO A 132 13.23 -13.62 4.46
N SER A 133 12.83 -14.47 5.42
CA SER A 133 12.17 -15.74 5.11
C SER A 133 10.83 -15.55 4.40
N ARG A 134 10.00 -14.60 4.85
CA ARG A 134 8.70 -14.29 4.23
C ARG A 134 8.88 -13.61 2.88
N LEU A 135 9.91 -12.78 2.72
CA LEU A 135 10.23 -12.18 1.43
C LEU A 135 10.61 -13.26 0.41
N ARG A 136 11.40 -14.27 0.79
CA ARG A 136 11.73 -15.42 -0.07
C ARG A 136 10.50 -16.26 -0.43
N GLU A 137 9.64 -16.54 0.54
CA GLU A 137 8.39 -17.29 0.33
C GLU A 137 7.43 -16.56 -0.62
N ARG A 138 7.24 -15.24 -0.41
CA ARG A 138 6.30 -14.42 -1.19
C ARG A 138 6.88 -13.95 -2.53
N GLY A 139 8.20 -13.81 -2.63
CA GLY A 139 8.91 -13.29 -3.81
C GLY A 139 8.93 -11.76 -3.94
N PHE A 140 8.13 -11.02 -3.16
CA PHE A 140 8.07 -9.56 -3.20
C PHE A 140 7.55 -8.94 -1.88
N ASN A 141 7.72 -7.63 -1.74
CA ASN A 141 7.11 -6.85 -0.64
C ASN A 141 6.02 -5.92 -1.20
N GLN A 142 4.76 -6.26 -0.95
CA GLN A 142 3.61 -5.45 -1.38
C GLN A 142 3.67 -4.00 -0.88
N ALA A 143 4.21 -3.75 0.33
CA ALA A 143 4.32 -2.40 0.86
C ALA A 143 5.35 -1.59 0.08
N LEU A 144 6.43 -2.23 -0.37
CA LEU A 144 7.44 -1.61 -1.22
C LEU A 144 6.88 -1.30 -2.61
N GLU A 145 6.08 -2.19 -3.20
CA GLU A 145 5.45 -1.94 -4.50
C GLU A 145 4.49 -0.74 -4.46
N LEU A 146 3.70 -0.60 -3.39
CA LEU A 146 2.88 0.59 -3.20
C LEU A 146 3.73 1.84 -2.94
N ALA A 147 4.78 1.73 -2.12
CA ALA A 147 5.65 2.84 -1.77
C ALA A 147 6.39 3.41 -2.99
N LYS A 148 6.80 2.59 -3.96
CA LYS A 148 7.39 3.05 -5.23
C LYS A 148 6.46 4.00 -5.99
N VAL A 149 5.16 3.65 -6.06
CA VAL A 149 4.15 4.48 -6.74
C VAL A 149 3.92 5.78 -5.98
N VAL A 150 3.78 5.70 -4.64
CA VAL A 150 3.57 6.88 -3.79
C VAL A 150 4.76 7.82 -3.88
N ALA A 151 5.98 7.31 -3.75
CA ALA A 151 7.21 8.10 -3.86
C ALA A 151 7.32 8.81 -5.21
N GLY A 152 7.10 8.10 -6.32
CA GLY A 152 7.14 8.71 -7.64
C GLY A 152 6.07 9.78 -7.87
N ARG A 153 4.85 9.59 -7.37
CA ARG A 153 3.77 10.59 -7.51
C ARG A 153 3.91 11.81 -6.62
N LEU A 154 4.60 11.67 -5.51
CA LEU A 154 4.82 12.73 -4.53
C LEU A 154 6.20 13.36 -4.64
N ASP A 155 7.08 12.82 -5.49
CA ASP A 155 8.49 13.22 -5.57
C ASP A 155 9.18 13.13 -4.19
N LEU A 156 8.99 11.98 -3.52
CA LEU A 156 9.57 11.72 -2.20
C LEU A 156 10.73 10.72 -2.31
N PRO A 157 11.83 10.93 -1.57
CA PRO A 157 12.86 9.92 -1.40
C PRO A 157 12.28 8.65 -0.78
N LEU A 158 12.42 7.51 -1.48
CA LEU A 158 12.05 6.20 -0.96
C LEU A 158 13.28 5.49 -0.38
N LEU A 159 13.28 5.33 0.95
CA LEU A 159 14.29 4.56 1.67
C LEU A 159 13.82 3.11 1.79
N ALA A 160 13.97 2.34 0.70
CA ALA A 160 13.50 0.96 0.60
C ALA A 160 14.08 0.01 1.68
N HIS A 161 15.25 0.36 2.22
CA HIS A 161 15.96 -0.36 3.28
C HIS A 161 16.10 0.48 4.57
N GLY A 162 15.29 1.52 4.74
CA GLY A 162 15.36 2.39 5.93
C GLY A 162 14.89 1.71 7.22
N ALA A 163 14.19 0.58 7.11
CA ALA A 163 13.86 -0.27 8.23
C ALA A 163 13.98 -1.74 7.84
N GLU A 164 14.27 -2.57 8.84
CA GLU A 164 14.39 -4.02 8.68
C GLU A 164 13.47 -4.74 9.66
N ARG A 165 12.98 -5.91 9.26
CA ARG A 165 12.29 -6.83 10.17
C ARG A 165 13.28 -7.91 10.62
N ILE A 166 13.83 -7.73 11.81
CA ILE A 166 14.92 -8.55 12.37
C ILE A 166 14.43 -9.84 13.03
N ARG A 167 13.13 -9.95 13.33
CA ARG A 167 12.55 -11.15 13.96
C ARG A 167 11.48 -11.78 13.08
N ALA A 168 11.63 -13.08 12.82
CA ALA A 168 10.57 -13.90 12.25
C ALA A 168 9.46 -14.07 13.29
N THR A 169 8.22 -13.73 12.92
CA THR A 169 7.06 -14.00 13.76
C THR A 169 5.97 -14.68 12.94
N PRO A 170 5.02 -15.39 13.58
CA PRO A 170 3.88 -15.97 12.89
C PRO A 170 3.13 -14.95 12.02
N PRO A 171 2.42 -15.41 10.97
CA PRO A 171 1.44 -14.58 10.27
C PRO A 171 0.49 -13.91 11.26
N GLN A 172 0.25 -12.61 11.09
CA GLN A 172 -0.70 -11.88 11.94
C GLN A 172 -2.16 -12.14 11.58
N VAL A 173 -2.41 -12.75 10.40
CA VAL A 173 -3.75 -13.12 9.96
C VAL A 173 -4.28 -14.18 10.93
N GLY A 174 -5.49 -13.96 11.44
CA GLY A 174 -6.13 -14.86 12.41
C GLY A 174 -5.71 -14.64 13.87
N LEU A 175 -4.69 -13.82 14.15
CA LEU A 175 -4.27 -13.55 15.52
C LEU A 175 -5.14 -12.49 16.21
N PRO A 176 -5.57 -12.72 17.48
CA PRO A 176 -6.17 -11.69 18.31
C PRO A 176 -5.27 -10.46 18.46
N TRP A 177 -5.87 -9.32 18.81
CA TRP A 177 -5.14 -8.04 18.94
C TRP A 177 -3.93 -8.12 19.88
N LYS A 178 -4.10 -8.78 21.04
CA LYS A 178 -3.04 -8.92 22.05
C LYS A 178 -1.83 -9.67 21.50
N GLU A 179 -2.05 -10.80 20.83
CA GLU A 179 -1.00 -11.60 20.21
C GLU A 179 -0.32 -10.87 19.04
N ARG A 180 -1.08 -10.06 18.28
CA ARG A 180 -0.50 -9.18 17.26
C ARG A 180 0.45 -8.16 17.87
N ALA A 181 0.07 -7.52 18.99
CA ALA A 181 0.90 -6.55 19.69
C ALA A 181 2.19 -7.18 20.24
N GLU A 182 2.11 -8.37 20.81
CA GLU A 182 3.28 -9.11 21.29
C GLU A 182 4.19 -9.55 20.13
N SER A 183 3.60 -9.97 19.01
CA SER A 183 4.33 -10.38 17.81
C SER A 183 5.14 -9.24 17.18
N VAL A 184 4.70 -7.98 17.27
CA VAL A 184 5.45 -6.86 16.68
C VAL A 184 6.55 -6.30 17.60
N ARG A 185 6.47 -6.56 18.91
CA ARG A 185 7.45 -6.03 19.87
C ARG A 185 8.86 -6.51 19.53
N GLY A 186 9.78 -5.56 19.35
CA GLY A 186 11.18 -5.81 19.00
C GLY A 186 11.36 -6.55 17.66
N ALA A 187 10.35 -6.57 16.79
CA ALA A 187 10.44 -7.28 15.52
C ALA A 187 11.10 -6.46 14.40
N PHE A 188 11.21 -5.15 14.59
CA PHE A 188 11.71 -4.19 13.60
C PHE A 188 12.86 -3.36 14.16
N ALA A 189 13.77 -2.98 13.28
CA ALA A 189 14.88 -2.08 13.56
C ALA A 189 14.97 -0.98 12.49
N CYS A 190 15.37 0.21 12.90
CA CYS A 190 15.73 1.32 12.02
C CYS A 190 17.18 1.69 12.37
N THR A 191 18.11 1.44 11.44
CA THR A 191 19.54 1.67 11.65
C THR A 191 20.01 3.00 11.07
N ILE A 192 19.12 3.71 10.38
CA ILE A 192 19.39 5.04 9.81
C ILE A 192 18.96 6.13 10.77
N ASN A 193 19.72 7.23 10.80
CA ASN A 193 19.35 8.42 11.57
C ASN A 193 18.33 9.26 10.77
N LEU A 194 17.15 9.47 11.34
CA LEU A 194 16.06 10.27 10.76
C LEU A 194 15.78 11.55 11.57
N SER A 195 16.65 11.93 12.51
CA SER A 195 16.47 13.17 13.27
C SER A 195 16.45 14.39 12.36
N GLY A 196 15.44 15.26 12.51
CA GLY A 196 15.27 16.47 11.70
C GLY A 196 14.75 16.20 10.28
N LYS A 197 14.30 14.97 10.00
CA LYS A 197 13.45 14.60 8.88
C LYS A 197 12.01 14.43 9.33
#